data_AF-A0A963TNK6-F1
#
_entry.id   AF-A0A963TNK6-F1
#
_cell.length_a   1.000
_cell.length_b   1.000
_cell.length_c   1.000
_cell.angle_alpha   90.00
_cell.angle_beta   90.00
_cell.angle_gamma   90.00
#
_symmetry.space_group_name_H-M   'P 1'
#
loop_
_entity.id
_entity.type
_entity.pdbx_description
1 polymer ?
#
loop_
_entity_poly.entity_id
_entity_poly.type
_entity_poly.pdbx_seq_one_letter_code
_entity_poly.pdbx_strand_id
1 'polypeptide(L)'
;LTTDQKAAPLLNAKFSTSRGILTRYIEENEAELFTLTARDAVAGELENTVFDLTGPGKLFDIRRVTVVADTTGNHIAEGRKLSGLIDRFRSEEDGWWDDVLIAEMIGLAEKTGDVTKNPVTLKSTTFEQGNFWTAHFGGVYLLRDLAHPAAISVGPKEKLGALPIRYLFDLEDRNQIAHFLELNDLVEPIVNARGLDAAAVLRQKMDFILVDAATRLGIDTGAGTRRELRQVANTLGQRLPEEFQGLAALLRWVETGG
;
A
#
# COMPACT_ATOMS: atom_id res chain seq x y z
N LEU A 1 -2.67 24.99 -2.24
CA LEU A 1 -2.91 23.53 -2.20
C LEU A 1 -4.17 23.31 -1.36
N THR A 2 -5.14 22.53 -1.82
CA THR A 2 -6.40 22.24 -1.11
C THR A 2 -6.42 20.79 -0.62
N THR A 3 -7.37 20.44 0.25
CA THR A 3 -7.59 19.06 0.71
C THR A 3 -7.97 18.10 -0.43
N ASP A 4 -8.33 18.62 -1.61
CA ASP A 4 -8.60 17.83 -2.83
C ASP A 4 -7.39 17.00 -3.29
N GLN A 5 -6.19 17.28 -2.78
CA GLN A 5 -5.00 16.47 -3.00
C GLN A 5 -5.17 15.00 -2.61
N LYS A 6 -6.16 14.65 -1.76
CA LYS A 6 -6.49 13.24 -1.48
C LYS A 6 -6.82 12.43 -2.74
N ALA A 7 -7.27 13.08 -3.83
CA ALA A 7 -7.56 12.45 -5.11
C ALA A 7 -6.37 12.48 -6.11
N ALA A 8 -5.30 13.21 -5.82
CA ALA A 8 -4.17 13.39 -6.73
C ALA A 8 -3.28 12.12 -6.83
N PRO A 9 -2.63 11.89 -7.98
CA PRO A 9 -1.66 10.81 -8.11
C PRO A 9 -0.39 11.12 -7.30
N LEU A 10 0.24 10.07 -6.74
CA LEU A 10 1.55 10.20 -6.10
C LEU A 10 2.67 10.01 -7.13
N LEU A 11 3.57 10.98 -7.20
CA LEU A 11 4.78 10.90 -8.01
C LEU A 11 5.90 10.23 -7.20
N ASN A 12 6.66 9.36 -7.85
CA ASN A 12 7.87 8.72 -7.28
C ASN A 12 7.64 7.94 -5.97
N ALA A 13 6.41 7.49 -5.68
CA ALA A 13 6.12 6.70 -4.49
C ALA A 13 6.95 5.40 -4.47
N LYS A 14 7.70 5.20 -3.39
CA LYS A 14 8.53 4.00 -3.17
C LYS A 14 7.84 2.92 -2.35
N PHE A 15 6.70 3.22 -1.75
CA PHE A 15 5.91 2.30 -0.94
C PHE A 15 4.45 2.28 -1.41
N SER A 16 3.83 1.10 -1.43
CA SER A 16 2.43 0.94 -1.85
C SER A 16 1.43 1.57 -0.89
N THR A 17 1.78 1.71 0.39
CA THR A 17 0.87 2.22 1.43
C THR A 17 0.86 3.74 1.52
N SER A 18 1.83 4.46 0.92
CA SER A 18 1.95 5.92 1.04
C SER A 18 0.67 6.65 0.65
N ARG A 19 0.00 6.21 -0.42
CA ARG A 19 -1.27 6.80 -0.87
C ARG A 19 -2.37 6.64 0.17
N GLY A 20 -2.57 5.41 0.65
CA GLY A 20 -3.60 5.12 1.65
C GLY A 20 -3.38 5.89 2.95
N ILE A 21 -2.12 6.00 3.38
CA ILE A 21 -1.73 6.80 4.55
C ILE A 21 -2.07 8.28 4.34
N LEU A 22 -1.67 8.88 3.22
CA LEU A 22 -1.93 10.31 2.95
C LEU A 22 -3.42 10.61 2.80
N THR A 23 -4.17 9.75 2.10
CA THR A 23 -5.62 9.91 1.96
C THR A 23 -6.30 9.87 3.33
N ARG A 24 -6.00 8.84 4.14
CA ARG A 24 -6.56 8.71 5.49
C ARG A 24 -6.19 9.89 6.38
N TYR A 25 -4.93 10.30 6.35
CA TYR A 25 -4.45 11.46 7.10
C TYR A 25 -5.21 12.75 6.74
N ILE A 26 -5.43 13.01 5.44
CA ILE A 26 -6.17 14.19 4.99
C ILE A 26 -7.65 14.10 5.40
N GLU A 27 -8.28 12.93 5.25
CA GLU A 27 -9.68 12.72 5.62
C GLU A 27 -9.92 12.89 7.12
N GLU A 28 -9.04 12.33 7.96
CA GLU A 28 -9.18 12.40 9.42
C GLU A 28 -8.86 13.79 9.99
N ASN A 29 -8.17 14.64 9.22
CA ASN A 29 -7.80 16.00 9.59
C ASN A 29 -8.42 17.07 8.68
N GLU A 30 -9.51 16.76 7.98
CA GLU A 30 -10.01 17.62 6.90
C GLU A 30 -10.39 19.02 7.40
N ALA A 31 -11.04 19.11 8.57
CA ALA A 31 -11.45 20.39 9.15
C ALA A 31 -10.25 21.23 9.62
N GLU A 32 -9.30 20.61 10.30
CA GLU A 32 -8.07 21.23 10.79
C GLU A 32 -7.20 21.71 9.61
N LEU A 33 -6.98 20.86 8.60
CA LEU A 33 -6.24 21.19 7.39
C LEU A 33 -6.93 22.26 6.55
N PHE A 34 -8.26 22.23 6.41
CA PHE A 34 -9.00 23.27 5.73
C PHE A 34 -8.84 24.64 6.41
N THR A 35 -8.91 24.67 7.74
CA THR A 35 -8.72 25.89 8.54
C THR A 35 -7.30 26.45 8.39
N LEU A 36 -6.30 25.57 8.46
CA LEU A 36 -4.90 25.94 8.27
C LEU A 36 -4.64 26.46 6.86
N THR A 37 -5.11 25.73 5.84
CA THR A 37 -4.94 26.06 4.42
C THR A 37 -5.70 27.32 3.97
N ALA A 38 -6.68 27.78 4.76
CA ALA A 38 -7.31 29.08 4.56
C ALA A 38 -6.38 30.26 4.89
N ARG A 39 -5.37 30.06 5.74
CA ARG A 39 -4.43 31.11 6.18
C ARG A 39 -3.03 30.96 5.60
N ASP A 40 -2.53 29.74 5.49
CA ASP A 40 -1.16 29.45 5.06
C ASP A 40 -1.07 28.08 4.37
N ALA A 41 -0.02 27.81 3.60
CA ALA A 41 0.22 26.48 3.06
C ALA A 41 0.67 25.52 4.16
N VAL A 42 0.15 24.29 4.12
CA VAL A 42 0.61 23.18 4.97
C VAL A 42 1.55 22.31 4.14
N ALA A 43 2.77 22.11 4.63
CA ALA A 43 3.75 21.17 4.10
C ALA A 43 3.82 19.96 5.02
N GLY A 44 3.98 18.77 4.45
CA GLY A 44 4.10 17.55 5.23
C GLY A 44 5.05 16.53 4.60
N GLU A 45 5.63 15.71 5.46
CA GLU A 45 6.56 14.64 5.16
C GLU A 45 6.06 13.31 5.74
N LEU A 46 6.32 12.23 5.02
CA LEU A 46 6.14 10.87 5.52
C LEU A 46 7.49 10.41 6.09
N GLU A 47 7.60 10.41 7.40
CA GLU A 47 8.77 9.92 8.11
C GLU A 47 8.61 8.44 8.45
N ASN A 48 9.66 7.68 8.20
CA ASN A 48 9.71 6.26 8.57
C ASN A 48 10.69 6.10 9.74
N THR A 49 10.56 4.98 10.46
CA THR A 49 11.45 4.62 11.59
C THR A 49 12.90 4.33 11.19
N VAL A 50 13.21 4.24 9.89
CA VAL A 50 14.53 3.91 9.37
C VAL A 50 15.13 5.11 8.66
N PHE A 51 16.27 5.60 9.17
CA PHE A 51 16.99 6.76 8.63
C PHE A 51 17.88 6.43 7.42
N ASP A 52 18.31 5.17 7.27
CA ASP A 52 19.15 4.73 6.16
C ASP A 52 18.85 3.27 5.77
N LEU A 53 18.73 3.02 4.46
CA LEU A 53 18.48 1.73 3.86
C LEU A 53 19.80 1.13 3.32
N THR A 54 20.72 0.84 4.25
CA THR A 54 22.03 0.24 3.93
C THR A 54 21.92 -1.18 3.33
N GLY A 55 20.82 -1.89 3.57
CA GLY A 55 20.59 -3.21 3.00
C GLY A 55 19.15 -3.73 3.14
N PRO A 56 18.81 -4.82 2.43
CA PRO A 56 17.46 -5.37 2.37
C PRO A 56 16.83 -5.71 3.73
N GLY A 57 17.63 -6.19 4.68
CA GLY A 57 17.17 -6.52 6.04
C GLY A 57 16.57 -5.31 6.78
N LYS A 58 16.95 -4.08 6.43
CA LYS A 58 16.41 -2.85 7.05
C LYS A 58 14.95 -2.58 6.71
N LEU A 59 14.41 -3.21 5.66
CA LEU A 59 12.98 -3.11 5.37
C LEU A 59 12.10 -3.63 6.51
N PHE A 60 12.62 -4.57 7.32
CA PHE A 60 11.90 -5.17 8.45
C PHE A 60 11.84 -4.27 9.68
N ASP A 61 12.75 -3.29 9.76
CA ASP A 61 12.76 -2.28 10.82
C ASP A 61 11.69 -1.20 10.57
N ILE A 62 11.26 -1.01 9.32
CA ILE A 62 10.16 -0.10 8.98
C ILE A 62 8.87 -0.73 9.50
N ARG A 63 8.36 -0.30 10.64
CA ARG A 63 7.07 -0.80 11.19
C ARG A 63 5.96 0.25 11.16
N ARG A 64 6.37 1.50 11.20
CA ARG A 64 5.49 2.63 11.41
C ARG A 64 5.94 3.80 10.57
N VAL A 65 4.96 4.51 10.04
CA VAL A 65 5.15 5.75 9.29
C VAL A 65 4.43 6.85 10.04
N THR A 66 5.11 7.97 10.22
CA THR A 66 4.57 9.16 10.86
C THR A 66 4.45 10.27 9.82
N VAL A 67 3.26 10.84 9.68
CA VAL A 67 3.04 12.07 8.92
C VAL A 67 3.40 13.23 9.83
N VAL A 68 4.46 13.95 9.48
CA VAL A 68 4.80 15.23 10.11
C VAL A 68 4.32 16.33 9.18
N ALA A 69 3.57 17.28 9.70
CA ALA A 69 3.12 18.42 8.91
C ALA A 69 3.14 19.69 9.75
N ASP A 70 3.45 20.80 9.08
CA ASP A 70 3.38 22.14 9.65
C ASP A 70 3.01 23.16 8.56
N THR A 71 2.64 24.37 8.98
CA THR A 71 2.50 25.50 8.07
C THR A 71 3.87 26.11 7.73
N THR A 72 3.94 26.98 6.72
CA THR A 72 5.21 27.66 6.39
C THR A 72 5.71 28.54 7.54
N GLY A 73 4.79 29.08 8.34
CA GLY A 73 5.08 29.82 9.58
C GLY A 73 5.34 28.99 10.83
N ASN A 74 5.37 27.65 10.77
CA ASN A 74 5.47 26.74 11.93
C ASN A 74 4.33 26.89 12.97
N HIS A 75 3.12 27.22 12.52
CA HIS A 75 2.00 27.51 13.42
C HIS A 75 1.55 26.29 14.24
N ILE A 76 1.75 25.07 13.74
CA ILE A 76 1.39 23.84 14.45
C ILE A 76 2.39 23.57 15.57
N ALA A 77 3.69 23.70 15.29
CA ALA A 77 4.74 23.57 16.31
C ALA A 77 4.62 24.66 17.39
N GLU A 78 4.44 25.92 17.01
CA GLU A 78 4.23 27.02 17.95
C GLU A 78 2.96 26.80 18.79
N GLY A 79 1.88 26.31 18.18
CA GLY A 79 0.63 26.00 18.88
C GLY A 79 0.79 24.90 19.93
N ARG A 80 1.49 23.81 19.60
CA ARG A 80 1.82 22.74 20.57
C ARG A 80 2.68 23.27 21.72
N LYS A 81 3.65 24.13 21.42
CA LYS A 81 4.49 24.77 22.45
C LYS A 81 3.64 25.60 23.40
N LEU A 82 2.73 26.43 22.88
CA LEU A 82 1.82 27.24 23.69
C LEU A 82 0.92 26.37 24.57
N SER A 83 0.36 25.27 24.05
CA SER A 83 -0.41 24.32 24.86
C SER A 83 0.41 23.75 26.02
N GLY A 84 1.66 23.37 25.79
CA GLY A 84 2.55 22.88 26.84
C GLY A 84 2.86 23.93 27.91
N LEU A 85 3.05 25.20 27.53
CA LEU A 85 3.25 26.30 28.49
C LEU A 85 1.98 26.56 29.31
N ILE A 86 0.79 26.49 28.69
CA ILE A 86 -0.50 26.60 29.40
C ILE A 86 -0.65 25.47 30.43
N ASP A 87 -0.25 24.24 30.08
CA ASP A 87 -0.31 23.11 31.00
C ASP A 87 0.64 23.29 32.17
N ARG A 88 1.88 23.75 31.93
CA ARG A 88 2.85 24.11 32.98
C ARG A 88 2.32 25.21 33.90
N PHE A 89 1.80 26.29 33.32
CA PHE A 89 1.20 27.41 34.06
C PHE A 89 0.09 26.94 35.01
N ARG A 90 -0.69 25.91 34.62
CA ARG A 90 -1.80 25.37 35.42
C ARG A 90 -1.38 24.33 36.46
N SER A 91 -0.25 23.65 36.27
CA SER A 91 0.13 22.47 37.04
C SER A 91 1.32 22.66 37.97
N GLU A 92 2.22 23.61 37.66
CA GLU A 92 3.38 23.93 38.49
C GLU A 92 2.97 24.83 39.68
N GLU A 93 3.52 24.56 40.87
CA GLU A 93 3.18 25.25 42.13
C GLU A 93 3.35 26.78 42.05
N ASP A 94 4.38 27.23 41.34
CA ASP A 94 4.72 28.65 41.13
C ASP A 94 4.51 29.14 39.69
N GLY A 95 3.96 28.29 38.80
CA GLY A 95 3.83 28.60 37.37
C GLY A 95 2.95 29.83 37.09
N TRP A 96 2.03 30.18 37.99
CA TRP A 96 1.14 31.33 37.86
C TRP A 96 1.84 32.68 38.09
N TRP A 97 3.02 32.72 38.72
CA TRP A 97 3.79 33.94 39.01
C TRP A 97 5.06 34.06 38.15
N ASP A 98 5.40 33.04 37.35
CA ASP A 98 6.56 33.09 36.47
C ASP A 98 6.34 34.09 35.31
N ASP A 99 6.85 35.31 35.48
CA ASP A 99 6.78 36.39 34.48
C ASP A 99 7.41 35.99 33.13
N VAL A 100 8.41 35.11 33.13
CA VAL A 100 9.05 34.62 31.90
C VAL A 100 8.12 33.66 31.17
N LEU A 101 7.49 32.74 31.90
CA LEU A 101 6.48 31.82 31.35
C LEU A 101 5.31 32.58 30.72
N ILE A 102 4.78 33.60 31.42
CA ILE A 102 3.67 34.42 30.94
C ILE A 102 4.08 35.21 29.69
N ALA A 103 5.25 35.83 29.69
CA ALA A 103 5.75 36.58 28.52
C ALA A 103 5.93 35.67 27.29
N GLU A 104 6.44 34.46 27.48
CA GLU A 104 6.59 33.47 26.40
C GLU A 104 5.23 33.01 25.86
N MET A 105 4.23 32.81 26.73
CA MET A 105 2.87 32.49 26.33
C MET A 105 2.21 33.59 25.51
N ILE A 106 2.35 34.87 25.91
CA ILE A 106 1.81 36.01 25.16
C ILE A 106 2.42 36.09 23.77
N GLY A 107 3.76 35.99 23.67
CA GLY A 107 4.46 36.07 22.39
C GLY A 107 4.08 34.94 21.42
N LEU A 108 3.83 33.73 21.91
CA LEU A 108 3.32 32.63 21.09
C LEU A 108 1.85 32.84 20.70
N ALA A 109 1.00 33.29 21.63
CA ALA A 109 -0.42 33.52 21.38
C ALA A 109 -0.69 34.59 20.32
N GLU A 110 0.17 35.61 20.20
CA GLU A 110 0.09 36.61 19.12
C GLU A 110 0.26 35.98 17.73
N LYS A 111 1.08 34.93 17.61
CA LYS A 111 1.35 34.25 16.34
C LYS A 111 0.36 33.14 16.04
N THR A 112 0.02 32.33 17.04
CA THR A 112 -0.83 31.13 16.87
C THR A 112 -2.31 31.43 17.02
N GLY A 113 -2.67 32.51 17.71
CA GLY A 113 -4.02 32.79 18.20
C GLY A 113 -4.40 31.94 19.42
N ASP A 114 -5.69 31.95 19.76
CA ASP A 114 -6.23 31.22 20.92
C ASP A 114 -6.32 29.71 20.65
N VAL A 115 -5.27 28.98 21.03
CA VAL A 115 -5.15 27.52 20.92
C VAL A 115 -6.06 26.76 21.88
N THR A 116 -6.66 27.42 22.89
CA THR A 116 -7.59 26.76 23.82
C THR A 116 -8.99 26.61 23.21
N LYS A 117 -9.38 27.56 22.37
CA LYS A 117 -10.66 27.50 21.63
C LYS A 117 -10.52 26.84 20.27
N ASN A 118 -9.38 27.00 19.61
CA ASN A 118 -9.12 26.42 18.29
C ASN A 118 -7.80 25.62 18.34
N PRO A 119 -7.83 24.40 18.88
CA PRO A 119 -6.62 23.59 18.98
C PRO A 119 -6.11 23.22 17.57
N VAL A 120 -4.91 23.68 17.24
CA VAL A 120 -4.25 23.43 15.95
C VAL A 120 -3.54 22.06 15.97
N THR A 121 -4.24 21.02 16.43
CA THR A 121 -3.65 19.68 16.58
C THR A 121 -4.14 18.75 15.50
N LEU A 122 -3.21 18.28 14.67
CA LEU A 122 -3.45 17.22 13.71
C LEU A 122 -3.49 15.87 14.45
N LYS A 123 -4.58 15.13 14.25
CA LYS A 123 -4.82 13.78 14.75
C LYS A 123 -4.19 12.74 13.83
N SER A 124 -4.09 11.51 14.32
CA SER A 124 -3.72 10.33 13.53
C SER A 124 -2.47 10.52 12.69
N THR A 125 -1.41 11.01 13.30
CA THR A 125 -0.14 11.23 12.61
C THR A 125 0.64 9.95 12.40
N THR A 126 0.21 8.82 12.95
CA THR A 126 1.03 7.61 13.03
C THR A 126 0.25 6.40 12.51
N PHE A 127 0.83 5.69 11.56
CA PHE A 127 0.20 4.58 10.85
C PHE A 127 1.11 3.34 10.93
N GLU A 128 0.53 2.24 11.38
CA GLU A 128 1.20 0.93 11.31
C GLU A 128 1.29 0.49 9.86
N GLN A 129 2.49 0.08 9.46
CA GLN A 129 2.75 -0.50 8.16
C GLN A 129 2.95 -1.97 8.42
N GLY A 130 1.96 -2.80 8.12
CA GLY A 130 2.06 -4.24 8.26
C GLY A 130 2.66 -4.86 7.02
N ASN A 131 1.75 -5.10 6.07
CA ASN A 131 2.04 -5.63 4.75
C ASN A 131 2.23 -4.49 3.75
N PHE A 132 3.30 -4.50 2.96
CA PHE A 132 3.54 -3.47 1.96
C PHE A 132 4.43 -3.97 0.82
N TRP A 133 4.37 -3.25 -0.30
CA TRP A 133 5.34 -3.38 -1.38
C TRP A 133 6.25 -2.15 -1.39
N THR A 134 7.52 -2.36 -1.74
CA THR A 134 8.46 -1.28 -2.00
C THR A 134 9.24 -1.47 -3.29
N ALA A 135 9.54 -0.35 -3.98
CA ALA A 135 10.42 -0.32 -5.14
C ALA A 135 11.92 -0.47 -4.79
N HIS A 136 12.28 -0.39 -3.51
CA HIS A 136 13.67 -0.58 -3.07
C HIS A 136 14.16 -2.00 -3.38
N PHE A 137 15.49 -2.13 -3.57
CA PHE A 137 16.15 -3.41 -3.89
C PHE A 137 15.56 -4.17 -5.09
N GLY A 138 15.00 -3.46 -6.07
CA GLY A 138 14.44 -4.05 -7.29
C GLY A 138 12.97 -4.48 -7.17
N GLY A 139 12.30 -4.17 -6.06
CA GLY A 139 10.91 -4.53 -5.84
C GLY A 139 10.76 -5.68 -4.86
N VAL A 140 10.15 -5.42 -3.70
CA VAL A 140 9.93 -6.44 -2.66
C VAL A 140 8.54 -6.26 -2.04
N TYR A 141 7.76 -7.34 -2.01
CA TYR A 141 6.57 -7.47 -1.17
C TYR A 141 6.97 -8.02 0.20
N LEU A 142 6.61 -7.30 1.25
CA LEU A 142 6.76 -7.76 2.62
C LEU A 142 5.38 -8.07 3.20
N LEU A 143 5.15 -9.33 3.53
CA LEU A 143 3.88 -9.85 4.06
C LEU A 143 4.14 -10.45 5.45
N ARG A 144 4.15 -9.60 6.47
CA ARG A 144 4.49 -9.97 7.87
C ARG A 144 3.27 -10.13 8.78
N ASP A 145 2.16 -9.50 8.45
CA ASP A 145 0.92 -9.54 9.24
C ASP A 145 0.02 -10.65 8.71
N LEU A 146 0.55 -11.87 8.65
CA LEU A 146 -0.13 -13.07 8.18
C LEU A 146 0.22 -14.25 9.09
N ALA A 147 -0.59 -15.32 9.04
CA ALA A 147 -0.32 -16.55 9.80
C ALA A 147 1.03 -17.17 9.41
N HIS A 148 1.38 -17.12 8.12
CA HIS A 148 2.65 -17.57 7.58
C HIS A 148 3.33 -16.41 6.86
N PRO A 149 4.20 -15.63 7.53
CA PRO A 149 4.90 -14.51 6.93
C PRO A 149 5.86 -14.89 5.80
N ALA A 150 5.90 -14.10 4.73
CA ALA A 150 6.91 -14.22 3.68
C ALA A 150 7.31 -12.88 3.07
N ALA A 151 8.48 -12.87 2.42
CA ALA A 151 8.88 -11.82 1.50
C ALA A 151 8.90 -12.37 0.07
N ILE A 152 8.43 -11.57 -0.90
CA ILE A 152 8.44 -11.94 -2.32
C ILE A 152 9.21 -10.86 -3.08
N SER A 153 10.35 -11.23 -3.67
CA SER A 153 11.14 -10.34 -4.52
C SER A 153 10.59 -10.33 -5.95
N VAL A 154 10.58 -9.16 -6.58
CA VAL A 154 10.32 -9.02 -8.02
C VAL A 154 11.56 -9.43 -8.83
N GLY A 155 12.76 -9.20 -8.29
CA GLY A 155 14.02 -9.64 -8.87
C GLY A 155 14.49 -10.99 -8.31
N PRO A 156 15.70 -11.43 -8.71
CA PRO A 156 16.31 -12.65 -8.16
C PRO A 156 16.52 -12.51 -6.65
N LYS A 157 15.92 -13.42 -5.87
CA LYS A 157 15.95 -13.38 -4.40
C LYS A 157 17.36 -13.51 -3.83
N GLU A 158 18.29 -14.13 -4.56
CA GLU A 158 19.69 -14.30 -4.15
C GLU A 158 20.38 -12.95 -3.92
N LYS A 159 19.96 -11.90 -4.65
CA LYS A 159 20.51 -10.55 -4.51
C LYS A 159 20.11 -9.87 -3.20
N LEU A 160 19.04 -10.33 -2.55
CA LEU A 160 18.59 -9.78 -1.26
C LEU A 160 19.39 -10.33 -0.07
N GLY A 161 20.10 -11.44 -0.26
CA GLY A 161 20.86 -12.10 0.80
C GLY A 161 19.97 -12.64 1.92
N ALA A 162 20.55 -12.80 3.11
CA ALA A 162 19.83 -13.29 4.28
C ALA A 162 18.90 -12.21 4.84
N LEU A 163 17.59 -12.50 4.87
CA LEU A 163 16.56 -11.64 5.44
C LEU A 163 16.08 -12.21 6.78
N PRO A 164 15.60 -11.37 7.71
CA PRO A 164 15.01 -11.81 8.98
C PRO A 164 13.57 -12.32 8.79
N ILE A 165 13.37 -13.24 7.83
CA ILE A 165 12.10 -13.91 7.57
C ILE A 165 12.35 -15.36 7.16
N ARG A 166 11.43 -16.24 7.52
CA ARG A 166 11.57 -17.68 7.25
C ARG A 166 11.45 -18.02 5.77
N TYR A 167 10.54 -17.36 5.07
CA TYR A 167 10.22 -17.66 3.67
C TYR A 167 10.54 -16.44 2.81
N LEU A 168 11.42 -16.66 1.83
CA LEU A 168 11.78 -15.70 0.80
C LEU A 168 11.57 -16.36 -0.55
N PHE A 169 10.71 -15.76 -1.37
CA PHE A 169 10.40 -16.18 -2.72
C PHE A 169 10.84 -15.11 -3.73
N ASP A 170 10.98 -15.51 -4.99
CA ASP A 170 10.94 -14.62 -6.15
C ASP A 170 9.78 -15.00 -7.07
N LEU A 171 9.58 -14.23 -8.15
CA LEU A 171 8.48 -14.49 -9.10
C LEU A 171 8.65 -15.77 -9.93
N GLU A 172 9.81 -16.44 -9.87
CA GLU A 172 10.02 -17.75 -10.51
C GLU A 172 9.45 -18.89 -9.65
N ASP A 173 9.37 -18.71 -8.33
CA ASP A 173 8.77 -19.64 -7.36
C ASP A 173 7.22 -19.69 -7.43
N ARG A 174 6.65 -19.82 -8.62
CA ARG A 174 5.20 -19.68 -8.88
C ARG A 174 4.35 -20.63 -8.03
N ASN A 175 4.77 -21.89 -7.91
CA ASN A 175 4.03 -22.91 -7.16
C ASN A 175 4.09 -22.65 -5.65
N GLN A 176 5.25 -22.21 -5.14
CA GLN A 176 5.43 -21.89 -3.73
C GLN A 176 4.66 -20.62 -3.37
N ILE A 177 4.64 -19.61 -4.25
CA ILE A 177 3.81 -18.41 -4.08
C ILE A 177 2.32 -18.79 -4.08
N ALA A 178 1.86 -19.60 -5.03
CA ALA A 178 0.46 -20.03 -5.07
C ALA A 178 0.07 -20.76 -3.77
N HIS A 179 0.90 -21.68 -3.30
CA HIS A 179 0.67 -22.38 -2.04
C HIS A 179 0.72 -21.44 -0.82
N PHE A 180 1.64 -20.48 -0.81
CA PHE A 180 1.72 -19.45 0.23
C PHE A 180 0.44 -18.59 0.28
N LEU A 181 -0.08 -18.20 -0.88
CA LEU A 181 -1.30 -17.40 -0.96
C LEU A 181 -2.51 -18.20 -0.48
N GLU A 182 -2.62 -19.47 -0.86
CA GLU A 182 -3.67 -20.38 -0.40
C GLU A 182 -3.58 -20.63 1.12
N LEU A 183 -2.37 -20.91 1.63
CA LEU A 183 -2.13 -21.18 3.05
C LEU A 183 -2.48 -19.99 3.97
N ASN A 184 -2.40 -18.77 3.45
CA ASN A 184 -2.77 -17.55 4.16
C ASN A 184 -4.19 -17.06 3.84
N ASP A 185 -5.02 -17.86 3.16
CA ASP A 185 -6.37 -17.51 2.73
C ASP A 185 -6.46 -16.22 1.89
N LEU A 186 -5.39 -15.91 1.14
CA LEU A 186 -5.31 -14.70 0.28
C LEU A 186 -5.90 -14.94 -1.11
N VAL A 187 -6.08 -16.20 -1.50
CA VAL A 187 -6.69 -16.61 -2.77
C VAL A 187 -7.57 -17.83 -2.55
N GLU A 188 -8.62 -17.94 -3.35
CA GLU A 188 -9.48 -19.12 -3.39
C GLU A 188 -9.20 -19.91 -4.68
N PRO A 189 -8.78 -21.19 -4.59
CA PRO A 189 -8.59 -22.02 -5.77
C PRO A 189 -9.91 -22.21 -6.53
N ILE A 190 -9.87 -22.03 -7.85
CA ILE A 190 -11.07 -22.15 -8.73
C ILE A 190 -11.76 -23.51 -8.54
N VAL A 191 -11.00 -24.58 -8.33
CA VAL A 191 -11.52 -25.94 -8.13
C VAL A 191 -12.21 -26.15 -6.78
N ASN A 192 -11.88 -25.34 -5.77
CA ASN A 192 -12.43 -25.44 -4.42
C ASN A 192 -13.56 -24.42 -4.16
N ALA A 193 -13.75 -23.46 -5.05
CA ALA A 193 -14.70 -22.38 -4.90
C ALA A 193 -16.16 -22.87 -4.94
N ARG A 194 -16.85 -22.83 -3.78
CA ARG A 194 -18.23 -23.31 -3.67
C ARG A 194 -19.19 -22.41 -4.45
N GLY A 195 -19.94 -22.98 -5.39
CA GLY A 195 -20.98 -22.28 -6.15
C GLY A 195 -20.49 -21.54 -7.41
N LEU A 196 -19.20 -21.62 -7.74
CA LEU A 196 -18.65 -21.17 -9.02
C LEU A 196 -18.61 -22.35 -10.00
N ASP A 197 -19.08 -22.14 -11.24
CA ASP A 197 -18.84 -23.09 -12.34
C ASP A 197 -17.36 -23.01 -12.73
N ALA A 198 -16.53 -23.78 -12.04
CA ALA A 198 -15.10 -23.89 -12.27
C ALA A 198 -14.79 -24.18 -13.75
N ALA A 199 -15.59 -25.03 -14.40
CA ALA A 199 -15.43 -25.35 -15.82
C ALA A 199 -15.72 -24.14 -16.72
N ALA A 200 -16.72 -23.31 -16.39
CA ALA A 200 -16.96 -22.06 -17.13
C ALA A 200 -15.80 -21.07 -16.98
N VAL A 201 -15.26 -20.89 -15.77
CA VAL A 201 -14.11 -20.00 -15.53
C VAL A 201 -12.88 -20.47 -16.28
N LEU A 202 -12.56 -21.77 -16.20
CA LEU A 202 -11.43 -22.37 -16.93
C LEU A 202 -11.57 -22.18 -18.44
N ARG A 203 -12.76 -22.45 -19.01
CA ARG A 203 -13.04 -22.22 -20.44
C ARG A 203 -12.85 -20.76 -20.83
N GLN A 204 -13.33 -19.82 -20.03
CA GLN A 204 -13.16 -18.39 -20.29
C GLN A 204 -11.68 -17.98 -20.30
N LYS A 205 -10.87 -18.48 -19.36
CA LYS A 205 -9.42 -18.20 -19.33
C LYS A 205 -8.71 -18.80 -20.54
N MET A 206 -9.09 -20.01 -20.92
CA MET A 206 -8.58 -20.67 -22.13
C MET A 206 -8.91 -19.85 -23.40
N ASP A 207 -10.13 -19.31 -23.50
CA ASP A 207 -10.54 -18.44 -24.61
C ASP A 207 -9.67 -17.18 -24.70
N PHE A 208 -9.32 -16.54 -23.58
CA PHE A 208 -8.41 -15.39 -23.57
C PHE A 208 -6.99 -15.73 -24.05
N ILE A 209 -6.45 -16.88 -23.62
CA ILE A 209 -5.13 -17.34 -24.06
C ILE A 209 -5.13 -17.61 -25.56
N LEU A 210 -6.21 -18.19 -26.10
CA LEU A 210 -6.35 -18.41 -27.54
C LEU A 210 -6.37 -17.11 -28.31
N VAL A 211 -7.11 -16.10 -27.86
CA VAL A 211 -7.18 -14.80 -28.51
C VAL A 211 -5.80 -14.11 -28.52
N ASP A 212 -5.08 -14.12 -27.38
CA ASP A 212 -3.71 -13.57 -27.32
C ASP A 212 -2.74 -14.33 -28.24
N ALA A 213 -2.76 -15.67 -28.20
CA ALA A 213 -1.93 -16.50 -29.07
C ALA A 213 -2.23 -16.28 -30.56
N ALA A 214 -3.50 -16.18 -30.94
CA ALA A 214 -3.93 -15.89 -32.30
C ALA A 214 -3.46 -14.51 -32.76
N THR A 215 -3.62 -13.50 -31.90
CA THR A 215 -3.19 -12.12 -32.17
C THR A 215 -1.69 -12.03 -32.40
N ARG A 216 -0.87 -12.69 -31.56
CA ARG A 216 0.59 -12.74 -31.73
C ARG A 216 1.03 -13.38 -33.05
N LEU A 217 0.20 -14.26 -33.60
CA LEU A 217 0.50 -15.03 -34.81
C LEU A 217 -0.23 -14.51 -36.05
N GLY A 218 -0.96 -13.39 -35.93
CA GLY A 218 -1.72 -12.78 -37.03
C GLY A 218 -2.90 -13.62 -37.51
N ILE A 219 -3.45 -14.50 -36.67
CA ILE A 219 -4.60 -15.34 -37.01
C ILE A 219 -5.87 -14.58 -36.65
N ASP A 220 -6.79 -14.46 -37.60
CA ASP A 220 -8.10 -13.83 -37.37
C ASP A 220 -8.97 -14.70 -36.45
N THR A 221 -9.47 -14.09 -35.38
CA THR A 221 -10.36 -14.73 -34.41
C THR A 221 -11.85 -14.57 -34.75
N GLY A 222 -12.17 -13.87 -35.85
CA GLY A 222 -13.55 -13.60 -36.26
C GLY A 222 -14.32 -12.81 -35.20
N ALA A 223 -15.58 -13.18 -34.97
CA ALA A 223 -16.43 -12.54 -33.96
C ALA A 223 -16.12 -13.00 -32.51
N GLY A 224 -15.11 -13.85 -32.30
CA GLY A 224 -14.74 -14.35 -30.98
C GLY A 224 -15.75 -15.35 -30.40
N THR A 225 -16.60 -15.96 -31.24
CA THR A 225 -17.54 -16.98 -30.76
C THR A 225 -16.81 -18.26 -30.37
N ARG A 226 -17.38 -19.06 -29.46
CA ARG A 226 -16.79 -20.34 -29.04
C ARG A 226 -16.47 -21.30 -30.21
N ARG A 227 -17.27 -21.24 -31.27
CA ARG A 227 -17.05 -22.07 -32.47
C ARG A 227 -15.81 -21.62 -33.23
N GLU A 228 -15.63 -20.31 -33.42
CA GLU A 228 -14.46 -19.73 -34.09
C GLU A 228 -13.20 -19.95 -33.26
N LEU A 229 -13.25 -19.73 -31.94
CA LEU A 229 -12.12 -19.98 -31.05
C LEU A 229 -11.67 -21.45 -31.03
N ARG A 230 -12.61 -22.40 -31.15
CA ARG A 230 -12.26 -23.82 -31.35
C ARG A 230 -11.55 -24.08 -32.67
N GLN A 231 -11.94 -23.40 -33.74
CA GLN A 231 -11.24 -23.51 -35.03
C GLN A 231 -9.83 -22.94 -34.93
N VAL A 232 -9.68 -21.78 -34.29
CA VAL A 232 -8.37 -21.16 -33.99
C VAL A 232 -7.49 -22.10 -33.18
N ALA A 233 -8.02 -22.75 -32.14
CA ALA A 233 -7.29 -23.73 -31.34
C ALA A 233 -6.78 -24.92 -32.19
N ASN A 234 -7.63 -25.43 -33.10
CA ASN A 234 -7.24 -26.50 -34.02
C ASN A 234 -6.17 -26.06 -35.02
N THR A 235 -6.26 -24.82 -35.54
CA THR A 235 -5.26 -24.23 -36.44
C THR A 235 -3.92 -24.02 -35.75
N LEU A 236 -3.93 -23.58 -34.48
CA LEU A 236 -2.72 -23.43 -33.68
C LEU A 236 -2.05 -24.78 -33.42
N GLY A 237 -2.83 -25.82 -33.10
CA GLY A 237 -2.32 -27.18 -32.93
C GLY A 237 -1.16 -27.27 -31.93
N GLN A 238 0.04 -27.62 -32.41
CA GLN A 238 1.26 -27.68 -31.58
C GLN A 238 1.79 -26.31 -31.14
N ARG A 239 1.31 -25.22 -31.73
CA ARG A 239 1.71 -23.84 -31.37
C ARG A 239 0.86 -23.28 -30.23
N LEU A 240 0.01 -24.10 -29.62
CA LEU A 240 -0.74 -23.71 -28.43
C LEU A 240 0.22 -23.47 -27.25
N PRO A 241 0.05 -22.37 -26.50
CA PRO A 241 0.85 -22.11 -25.30
C PRO A 241 0.71 -23.25 -24.27
N GLU A 242 1.76 -23.50 -23.50
CA GLU A 242 1.77 -24.54 -22.45
C GLU A 242 0.68 -24.29 -21.40
N GLU A 243 0.39 -23.02 -21.11
CA GLU A 243 -0.65 -22.60 -20.17
C GLU A 243 -2.04 -23.06 -20.64
N PHE A 244 -2.31 -23.01 -21.94
CA PHE A 244 -3.57 -23.50 -22.51
C PHE A 244 -3.71 -25.01 -22.30
N GLN A 245 -2.64 -25.76 -22.52
CA GLN A 245 -2.63 -27.21 -22.34
C GLN A 245 -2.82 -27.60 -20.87
N GLY A 246 -2.19 -26.87 -19.95
CA GLY A 246 -2.37 -27.04 -18.51
C GLY A 246 -3.82 -26.82 -18.06
N LEU A 247 -4.43 -25.71 -18.50
CA LEU A 247 -5.84 -25.44 -18.21
C LEU A 247 -6.79 -26.45 -18.87
N ALA A 248 -6.48 -26.92 -20.09
CA ALA A 248 -7.25 -27.95 -20.75
C ALA A 248 -7.23 -29.28 -19.98
N ALA A 249 -6.08 -29.64 -19.37
CA ALA A 249 -5.96 -30.82 -18.52
C ALA A 249 -6.81 -30.68 -17.25
N LEU A 250 -6.77 -29.51 -16.60
CA LEU A 250 -7.60 -29.21 -15.43
C LEU A 250 -9.08 -29.22 -15.78
N LEU A 251 -9.48 -28.63 -16.91
CA LEU A 251 -10.87 -28.63 -17.36
C LEU A 251 -11.39 -30.05 -17.59
N ARG A 252 -10.60 -30.91 -18.24
CA ARG A 252 -10.97 -32.34 -18.43
C ARG A 252 -11.17 -33.04 -17.09
N TRP A 253 -10.30 -32.79 -16.11
CA TRP A 253 -10.41 -33.36 -14.77
C TRP A 253 -11.70 -32.89 -14.06
N VAL A 254 -12.01 -31.59 -14.10
CA VAL A 254 -13.25 -31.03 -13.52
C VAL A 254 -14.51 -31.59 -14.20
N GLU A 255 -14.51 -31.70 -15.54
CA GLU A 255 -15.67 -32.21 -16.29
C GLU A 255 -15.90 -33.72 -16.12
N THR A 256 -14.86 -34.49 -15.77
CA THR A 256 -14.94 -35.94 -15.54
C THR A 256 -15.28 -36.32 -14.09
N GLY A 257 -15.43 -35.34 -13.20
CA GLY A 257 -15.92 -35.54 -11.84
C GLY A 257 -14.86 -35.84 -10.78
N GLY A 258 -13.58 -35.60 -11.07
CA GLY A 258 -12.46 -35.83 -10.15
C GLY A 258 -11.79 -37.18 -10.32
#